data_AF-A0A175Y7P5-F1
#
_entry.id   AF-A0A175Y7P5-F1
#
_cell.length_a   1.000
_cell.length_b   1.000
_cell.length_c   1.000
_cell.angle_alpha   90.00
_cell.angle_beta   90.00
_cell.angle_gamma   90.00
#
_symmetry.space_group_name_H-M   'P 1'
#
loop_
_entity.id
_entity.type
_entity.pdbx_description
1 polymer ?
#
loop_
_entity_poly.entity_id
_entity_poly.type
_entity_poly.pdbx_seq_one_letter_code
_entity_poly.pdbx_strand_id
1 'polypeptide(L)'
;MPLLALLLVAASGPAAPPLPATIDLTRPFATRTPWRLAATQGPAIPDPILGDGTVPGPVHLCLGHPGGTCQPDVARLLTPASGTDAYAEPHDLLAARIVHPRDHAPLLLLRVGSLHGANGDQRIATALFAYDRTADRFTPVFTHQTGRNNNQEVRYIDAGPLAGDMIVAEPTRTAPFAYWITVSTPGTGAHPYRQLLRYRSSVRYGDGDPRPVIDAEMPAILRHLPKR
;
A
#
# COMPACT_ATOMS: atom_id res chain seq x y z
N MET A 1 -16.57 -7.13 -41.15
CA MET A 1 -16.03 -6.28 -40.06
C MET A 1 -15.69 -7.19 -38.90
N PRO A 2 -14.41 -7.50 -38.60
CA PRO A 2 -14.08 -8.35 -37.48
C PRO A 2 -14.07 -7.53 -36.19
N LEU A 3 -14.76 -8.04 -35.16
CA LEU A 3 -14.73 -7.53 -33.79
C LEU A 3 -13.31 -7.66 -33.25
N LEU A 4 -12.69 -6.52 -32.92
CA LEU A 4 -11.45 -6.48 -32.16
C LEU A 4 -11.81 -6.71 -30.68
N ALA A 5 -11.57 -7.93 -30.17
CA ALA A 5 -11.67 -8.22 -28.75
C ALA A 5 -10.50 -7.53 -28.04
N LEU A 6 -10.78 -6.42 -27.33
CA LEU A 6 -9.83 -5.84 -26.39
C LEU A 6 -9.72 -6.79 -25.19
N LEU A 7 -8.63 -7.57 -25.14
CA LEU A 7 -8.15 -8.21 -23.92
C LEU A 7 -7.74 -7.09 -22.95
N LEU A 8 -8.59 -6.81 -21.96
CA LEU A 8 -8.17 -6.03 -20.79
C LEU A 8 -7.17 -6.87 -20.01
N VAL A 9 -5.89 -6.57 -20.18
CA VAL A 9 -4.85 -7.00 -19.27
C VAL A 9 -5.16 -6.33 -17.93
N ALA A 10 -5.63 -7.13 -16.96
CA ALA A 10 -5.66 -6.70 -15.56
C ALA A 10 -4.22 -6.31 -15.20
N ALA A 11 -3.97 -5.03 -14.95
CA ALA A 11 -2.69 -4.57 -14.47
C ALA A 11 -2.55 -5.00 -13.00
N SER A 12 -2.22 -6.28 -12.80
CA SER A 12 -1.65 -6.77 -11.55
C SER A 12 -0.37 -5.95 -11.36
N GLY A 13 -0.36 -5.05 -10.37
CA GLY A 13 0.86 -4.34 -10.00
C GLY A 13 2.00 -5.35 -9.80
N PRO A 14 3.26 -4.97 -10.07
CA PRO A 14 4.37 -5.90 -9.99
C PRO A 14 4.40 -6.56 -8.60
N ALA A 15 4.48 -7.89 -8.60
CA ALA A 15 4.57 -8.68 -7.38
C ALA A 15 5.77 -8.25 -6.53
N ALA A 16 5.67 -8.44 -5.22
CA ALA A 16 6.78 -8.16 -4.31
C ALA A 16 8.07 -8.90 -4.73
N PRO A 17 9.25 -8.32 -4.44
CA PRO A 17 10.49 -9.05 -4.64
C PRO A 17 10.53 -10.28 -3.72
N PRO A 18 11.15 -11.40 -4.16
CA PRO A 18 11.40 -12.53 -3.29
C PRO A 18 12.32 -12.10 -2.13
N LEU A 19 12.12 -12.71 -0.97
CA LEU A 19 12.93 -12.45 0.23
C LEU A 19 14.12 -13.44 0.30
N PRO A 20 15.31 -13.00 0.76
CA PRO A 20 15.65 -11.65 1.17
C PRO A 20 15.81 -10.67 -0.01
N ALA A 21 15.44 -9.41 0.21
CA ALA A 21 15.53 -8.35 -0.80
C ALA A 21 16.32 -7.15 -0.26
N THR A 22 17.05 -6.46 -1.15
CA THR A 22 17.67 -5.16 -0.85
C THR A 22 17.44 -4.22 -2.03
N ILE A 23 16.97 -3.01 -1.75
CA ILE A 23 16.74 -1.95 -2.73
C ILE A 23 17.70 -0.80 -2.39
N ASP A 24 18.60 -0.49 -3.32
CA ASP A 24 19.42 0.73 -3.27
C ASP A 24 18.51 1.93 -3.54
N LEU A 25 18.49 2.87 -2.59
CA LEU A 25 17.69 4.09 -2.67
C LEU A 25 18.54 5.31 -3.00
N THR A 26 19.87 5.17 -3.07
CA THR A 26 20.79 6.30 -3.21
C THR A 26 20.67 6.98 -4.55
N ARG A 27 20.81 6.22 -5.64
CA ARG A 27 20.68 6.80 -6.98
C ARG A 27 19.25 7.23 -7.29
N PRO A 28 18.21 6.40 -7.05
CA PRO A 28 16.85 6.77 -7.42
C PRO A 28 16.34 8.02 -6.71
N PHE A 29 16.70 8.23 -5.44
CA PHE A 29 16.26 9.40 -4.66
C PHE A 29 17.31 10.52 -4.63
N ALA A 30 18.46 10.35 -5.29
CA ALA A 30 19.60 11.25 -5.23
C ALA A 30 19.94 11.64 -3.76
N THR A 31 20.04 10.64 -2.89
CA THR A 31 20.27 10.86 -1.45
C THR A 31 21.66 11.42 -1.19
N ARG A 32 21.82 12.14 -0.08
CA ARG A 32 23.10 12.74 0.35
C ARG A 32 24.08 11.68 0.85
N THR A 33 23.57 10.65 1.49
CA THR A 33 24.33 9.52 2.05
C THR A 33 23.80 8.19 1.51
N PRO A 34 24.54 7.07 1.63
CA PRO A 34 24.04 5.77 1.21
C PRO A 34 22.78 5.34 1.97
N TRP A 35 21.70 5.03 1.25
CA TRP A 35 20.42 4.60 1.81
C TRP A 35 19.94 3.32 1.13
N ARG A 36 19.37 2.40 1.91
CA ARG A 36 18.76 1.18 1.39
C ARG A 36 17.51 0.79 2.16
N LEU A 37 16.64 0.06 1.48
CA LEU A 37 15.66 -0.80 2.13
C LEU A 37 16.19 -2.23 2.09
N ALA A 38 16.29 -2.90 3.24
CA ALA A 38 16.52 -4.34 3.33
C ALA A 38 15.26 -5.01 3.89
N ALA A 39 14.90 -6.16 3.32
CA ALA A 39 13.79 -7.00 3.78
C ALA A 39 14.28 -8.44 3.92
N THR A 40 13.99 -9.07 5.06
CA THR A 40 14.35 -10.47 5.33
C THR A 40 13.17 -11.21 5.95
N GLN A 41 13.11 -12.51 5.72
CA GLN A 41 12.09 -13.40 6.27
C GLN A 41 12.69 -14.19 7.42
N GLY A 42 12.07 -14.14 8.60
CA GLY A 42 12.41 -15.01 9.72
C GLY A 42 12.06 -16.48 9.44
N PRO A 43 12.50 -17.43 10.29
CA PRO A 43 12.11 -18.83 10.15
C PRO A 43 10.59 -19.00 10.24
N ALA A 44 10.06 -20.01 9.57
CA ALA A 44 8.64 -20.36 9.69
C ALA A 44 8.29 -20.65 11.16
N ILE A 45 7.08 -20.27 11.56
CA ILE A 45 6.57 -20.44 12.92
C ILE A 45 5.34 -21.34 12.92
N PRO A 46 5.00 -22.02 14.03
CA PRO A 46 3.71 -22.68 14.18
C PRO A 46 2.58 -21.67 13.95
N ASP A 47 1.52 -22.06 13.26
CA ASP A 47 0.37 -21.17 13.01
C ASP A 47 -0.31 -20.80 14.33
N PRO A 48 -0.25 -19.55 14.79
CA PRO A 48 -0.83 -19.15 16.06
C PRO A 48 -2.35 -18.89 15.96
N ILE A 49 -2.92 -18.89 14.75
CA ILE A 49 -4.33 -18.61 14.47
C ILE A 49 -5.13 -19.90 14.32
N LEU A 50 -4.66 -20.83 13.49
CA LEU A 50 -5.34 -22.11 13.24
C LEU A 50 -4.82 -23.23 14.15
N GLY A 51 -3.57 -23.13 14.63
CA GLY A 51 -2.96 -24.11 15.53
C GLY A 51 -2.47 -25.38 14.84
N ASP A 52 -2.66 -25.51 13.53
CA ASP A 52 -2.13 -26.61 12.71
C ASP A 52 -1.14 -26.09 11.65
N GLY A 53 -0.07 -26.86 11.44
CA GLY A 53 0.95 -26.52 10.44
C GLY A 53 1.86 -25.35 10.82
N THR A 54 2.46 -24.74 9.80
CA THR A 54 3.38 -23.61 9.92
C THR A 54 3.03 -22.51 8.93
N VAL A 55 3.33 -21.27 9.32
CA VAL A 55 3.18 -20.06 8.52
C VAL A 55 4.55 -19.42 8.30
N PRO A 56 4.72 -18.56 7.27
CA PRO A 56 5.92 -17.75 7.12
C PRO A 56 6.25 -17.00 8.41
N GLY A 57 7.54 -16.87 8.74
CA GLY A 57 7.97 -16.09 9.90
C GLY A 57 7.66 -14.59 9.79
N PRO A 58 8.15 -13.78 10.72
CA PRO A 58 8.09 -12.33 10.57
C PRO A 58 8.95 -11.80 9.41
N VAL A 59 8.45 -10.77 8.73
CA VAL A 59 9.22 -9.97 7.76
C VAL A 59 9.91 -8.83 8.49
N HIS A 60 11.23 -8.86 8.53
CA HIS A 60 12.01 -7.76 9.08
C HIS A 60 12.35 -6.76 7.98
N LEU A 61 11.80 -5.55 8.10
CA LEU A 61 12.09 -4.42 7.22
C LEU A 61 13.05 -3.45 7.89
N CYS A 62 14.08 -3.04 7.14
CA CYS A 62 15.05 -2.06 7.58
C CYS A 62 15.25 -0.99 6.51
N LEU A 63 14.71 0.21 6.75
CA LEU A 63 15.01 1.40 5.97
C LEU A 63 16.06 2.21 6.72
N GLY A 64 17.24 2.35 6.16
CA GLY A 64 18.36 2.98 6.85
C GLY A 64 19.65 2.97 6.05
N HIS A 65 20.70 3.52 6.65
CA HIS A 65 22.07 3.42 6.13
C HIS A 65 22.55 1.96 6.18
N PRO A 66 23.42 1.53 5.26
CA PRO A 66 24.08 0.24 5.35
C PRO A 66 24.82 0.06 6.69
N GLY A 67 24.43 -0.93 7.49
CA GLY A 67 25.00 -1.20 8.81
C GLY A 67 24.54 -0.25 9.93
N GLY A 68 23.65 0.70 9.63
CA GLY A 68 23.07 1.63 10.59
C GLY A 68 21.78 1.12 11.24
N THR A 69 21.17 1.97 12.06
CA THR A 69 19.89 1.71 12.72
C THR A 69 18.73 1.79 11.72
N CYS A 70 17.81 0.82 11.79
CA CYS A 70 16.58 0.83 10.99
C CYS A 70 15.61 1.90 11.49
N GLN A 71 14.97 2.62 10.57
CA GLN A 71 13.93 3.58 10.92
C GLN A 71 12.72 2.87 11.58
N PRO A 72 12.22 3.38 12.73
CA PRO A 72 11.15 2.72 13.48
C PRO A 72 9.80 2.75 12.75
N ASP A 73 9.56 3.74 11.88
CA ASP A 73 8.30 3.90 11.16
C ASP A 73 8.01 2.71 10.24
N VAL A 74 9.05 2.04 9.73
CA VAL A 74 8.90 0.88 8.85
C VAL A 74 8.57 -0.38 9.65
N ALA A 75 9.15 -0.54 10.83
CA ALA A 75 8.88 -1.67 11.71
C ALA A 75 7.46 -1.64 12.32
N ARG A 76 6.85 -0.45 12.41
CA ARG A 76 5.53 -0.25 13.02
C ARG A 76 4.40 -0.11 12.01
N LEU A 77 4.63 -0.41 10.74
CA LEU A 77 3.63 -0.22 9.68
C LEU A 77 2.31 -0.94 9.94
N LEU A 78 2.31 -2.11 10.60
CA LEU A 78 1.10 -2.86 10.97
C LEU A 78 0.67 -2.67 12.43
N THR A 79 1.45 -1.96 13.24
CA THR A 79 1.11 -1.70 14.64
C THR A 79 -0.06 -0.70 14.70
N PRO A 80 -1.22 -1.09 15.26
CA PRO A 80 -2.34 -0.17 15.43
C PRO A 80 -2.02 0.94 16.44
N ALA A 81 -2.69 2.08 16.32
CA ALA A 81 -2.63 3.15 17.32
C ALA A 81 -3.11 2.69 18.72
N SER A 82 -3.97 1.67 18.78
CA SER A 82 -4.48 1.07 20.02
C SER A 82 -3.48 0.13 20.72
N GLY A 83 -2.30 -0.12 20.15
CA GLY A 83 -1.28 -1.03 20.68
C GLY A 83 -1.14 -2.33 19.89
N THR A 84 -0.14 -3.13 20.25
CA THR A 84 0.26 -4.36 19.58
C THR A 84 -0.76 -5.49 19.77
N ASP A 85 -1.09 -6.20 18.70
CA ASP A 85 -1.89 -7.43 18.71
C ASP A 85 -1.23 -8.51 17.82
N ALA A 86 -1.85 -9.69 17.71
CA ALA A 86 -1.32 -10.82 16.93
C ALA A 86 -1.15 -10.52 15.41
N TYR A 87 -1.70 -9.41 14.92
CA TYR A 87 -1.63 -8.99 13.52
C TYR A 87 -0.77 -7.73 13.34
N ALA A 88 -0.05 -7.30 14.38
CA ALA A 88 0.80 -6.12 14.35
C ALA A 88 2.18 -6.38 13.73
N GLU A 89 2.58 -7.64 13.60
CA GLU A 89 3.82 -8.06 12.96
C GLU A 89 3.56 -8.40 11.47
N PRO A 90 4.41 -7.92 10.54
CA PRO A 90 4.31 -8.32 9.14
C PRO A 90 4.82 -9.74 8.93
N HIS A 91 4.10 -10.53 8.13
CA HIS A 91 4.49 -11.87 7.70
C HIS A 91 4.63 -11.99 6.19
N ASP A 92 4.05 -11.04 5.44
CA ASP A 92 4.14 -10.97 3.98
C ASP A 92 4.67 -9.61 3.53
N LEU A 93 5.64 -9.64 2.61
CA LEU A 93 5.98 -8.47 1.79
C LEU A 93 5.11 -8.49 0.54
N LEU A 94 4.15 -7.57 0.44
CA LEU A 94 3.19 -7.50 -0.66
C LEU A 94 3.65 -6.54 -1.78
N ALA A 95 4.44 -5.52 -1.43
CA ALA A 95 5.16 -4.69 -2.39
C ALA A 95 6.33 -3.96 -1.71
N ALA A 96 7.44 -3.84 -2.43
CA ALA A 96 8.53 -2.92 -2.11
C ALA A 96 9.12 -2.40 -3.43
N ARG A 97 8.78 -1.17 -3.82
CA ARG A 97 9.21 -0.62 -5.10
C ARG A 97 9.26 0.90 -5.10
N ILE A 98 10.06 1.42 -6.02
CA ILE A 98 10.18 2.86 -6.27
C ILE A 98 9.09 3.26 -7.26
N VAL A 99 8.34 4.30 -6.94
CA VAL A 99 7.24 4.82 -7.75
C VAL A 99 7.48 6.28 -8.09
N HIS A 100 6.95 6.72 -9.24
CA HIS A 100 7.22 8.03 -9.81
C HIS A 100 5.91 8.78 -10.02
N PRO A 101 5.41 9.49 -9.00
CA PRO A 101 4.28 10.39 -9.18
C PRO A 101 4.62 11.46 -10.22
N ARG A 102 3.64 11.82 -11.07
CA ARG A 102 3.85 12.77 -12.16
C ARG A 102 4.27 14.14 -11.61
N ASP A 103 5.31 14.75 -12.17
CA ASP A 103 5.82 16.08 -11.77
C ASP A 103 6.27 16.17 -10.29
N HIS A 104 6.54 15.02 -9.65
CA HIS A 104 6.97 14.92 -8.26
C HIS A 104 8.23 14.05 -8.13
N ALA A 105 8.91 14.16 -6.98
CA ALA A 105 10.06 13.32 -6.65
C ALA A 105 9.64 11.84 -6.50
N PRO A 106 10.56 10.88 -6.72
CA PRO A 106 10.28 9.47 -6.51
C PRO A 106 9.89 9.19 -5.06
N LEU A 107 9.09 8.15 -4.88
CA LEU A 107 8.62 7.66 -3.58
C LEU A 107 8.92 6.17 -3.44
N LEU A 108 9.13 5.71 -2.21
CA LEU A 108 9.23 4.29 -1.88
C LEU A 108 7.86 3.80 -1.45
N LEU A 109 7.23 2.92 -2.24
CA LEU A 109 6.01 2.22 -1.90
C LEU A 109 6.33 0.94 -1.14
N LEU A 110 5.76 0.81 0.05
CA LEU A 110 5.78 -0.41 0.85
C LEU A 110 4.35 -0.90 1.10
N ARG A 111 4.13 -2.19 0.89
CA ARG A 111 2.93 -2.90 1.32
C ARG A 111 3.35 -4.15 2.07
N VAL A 112 2.82 -4.32 3.28
CA VAL A 112 3.04 -5.53 4.09
C VAL A 112 1.72 -6.07 4.61
N GLY A 113 1.66 -7.40 4.73
CA GLY A 113 0.53 -8.12 5.28
C GLY A 113 0.88 -8.77 6.62
N SER A 114 -0.08 -8.82 7.53
CA SER A 114 -0.01 -9.59 8.76
C SER A 114 -0.17 -11.10 8.50
N LEU A 115 -0.24 -11.91 9.54
CA LEU A 115 -0.86 -13.23 9.44
C LEU A 115 -2.28 -13.14 8.87
N HIS A 116 -2.73 -14.22 8.24
CA HIS A 116 -4.12 -14.39 7.84
C HIS A 116 -4.95 -14.80 9.06
N GLY A 117 -6.15 -14.24 9.18
CA GLY A 117 -7.16 -14.67 10.15
C GLY A 117 -7.83 -15.98 9.71
N ALA A 118 -8.60 -16.59 10.62
CA ALA A 118 -9.29 -17.85 10.34
C ALA A 118 -10.30 -17.78 9.16
N ASN A 119 -10.78 -16.58 8.83
CA ASN A 119 -11.65 -16.33 7.67
C ASN A 119 -10.87 -16.04 6.36
N GLY A 120 -9.54 -16.14 6.39
CA GLY A 120 -8.65 -15.80 5.29
C GLY A 120 -8.35 -14.30 5.16
N ASP A 121 -8.83 -13.45 6.07
CA ASP A 121 -8.58 -12.01 6.00
C ASP A 121 -7.16 -11.66 6.42
N GLN A 122 -6.61 -10.60 5.84
CA GLN A 122 -5.28 -10.12 6.18
C GLN A 122 -5.32 -8.62 6.49
N ARG A 123 -4.68 -8.20 7.59
CA ARG A 123 -4.40 -6.79 7.81
C ARG A 123 -3.26 -6.38 6.89
N ILE A 124 -3.48 -5.34 6.10
CA ILE A 124 -2.50 -4.82 5.14
C ILE A 124 -2.17 -3.39 5.50
N ALA A 125 -0.88 -3.09 5.64
CA ALA A 125 -0.39 -1.72 5.71
C ALA A 125 0.15 -1.31 4.34
N THR A 126 -0.24 -0.13 3.87
CA THR A 126 0.32 0.52 2.68
C THR A 126 0.93 1.85 3.09
N ALA A 127 2.17 2.10 2.68
CA ALA A 127 2.89 3.33 2.97
C ALA A 127 3.69 3.84 1.78
N LEU A 128 3.78 5.17 1.66
CA LEU A 128 4.69 5.84 0.76
C LEU A 128 5.67 6.66 1.58
N PHE A 129 6.97 6.53 1.26
CA PHE A 129 8.04 7.31 1.88
C PHE A 129 8.67 8.25 0.86
N ALA A 130 8.84 9.51 1.24
CA ALA A 130 9.61 10.51 0.50
C ALA A 130 10.97 10.70 1.16
N TYR A 131 11.99 10.99 0.37
CA TYR A 131 13.29 11.39 0.91
C TYR A 131 13.30 12.89 1.24
N ASP A 132 13.47 13.21 2.52
CA ASP A 132 13.73 14.56 3.01
C ASP A 132 15.24 14.82 2.95
N ARG A 133 15.66 15.60 1.95
CA ARG A 133 17.06 15.95 1.72
C ARG A 133 17.64 16.88 2.79
N THR A 134 16.81 17.67 3.46
CA THR A 134 17.25 18.59 4.52
C THR A 134 17.62 17.81 5.77
N ALA A 135 16.75 16.87 6.16
CA ALA A 135 16.97 16.00 7.31
C ALA A 135 17.79 14.74 7.00
N ASP A 136 18.13 14.51 5.73
CA ASP A 136 18.77 13.28 5.22
C ASP A 136 18.10 12.01 5.75
N ARG A 137 16.78 11.92 5.55
CA ARG A 137 15.97 10.78 6.03
C ARG A 137 14.78 10.49 5.13
N PHE A 138 14.29 9.27 5.15
CA PHE A 138 12.97 8.96 4.59
C PHE A 138 11.88 9.31 5.61
N THR A 139 10.80 9.91 5.12
CA THR A 139 9.64 10.33 5.91
C THR A 139 8.37 9.73 5.29
N PRO A 140 7.47 9.11 6.08
CA PRO A 140 6.19 8.65 5.57
C PRO A 140 5.34 9.85 5.12
N VAL A 141 4.91 9.84 3.87
CA VAL A 141 4.02 10.86 3.28
C VAL A 141 2.59 10.34 3.05
N PHE A 142 2.40 9.02 3.11
CA PHE A 142 1.10 8.38 3.15
C PHE A 142 1.22 7.10 3.97
N THR A 143 0.25 6.83 4.84
CA THR A 143 0.09 5.54 5.52
C THR A 143 -1.38 5.19 5.60
N HIS A 144 -1.71 3.93 5.36
CA HIS A 144 -3.05 3.41 5.56
C HIS A 144 -2.99 1.94 5.95
N GLN A 145 -3.73 1.56 6.99
CA GLN A 145 -3.88 0.18 7.44
C GLN A 145 -5.31 -0.26 7.14
N THR A 146 -5.48 -1.39 6.46
CA THR A 146 -6.80 -2.00 6.32
C THR A 146 -7.24 -2.52 7.70
N GLY A 147 -8.52 -2.32 8.03
CA GLY A 147 -9.12 -2.93 9.21
C GLY A 147 -9.33 -4.45 9.09
N ARG A 148 -10.12 -5.02 10.00
CA ARG A 148 -10.42 -6.46 10.10
C ARG A 148 -11.37 -7.02 9.02
N ASN A 149 -11.64 -6.24 7.98
CA ASN A 149 -12.52 -6.63 6.89
C ASN A 149 -11.65 -6.76 5.63
N ASN A 150 -11.88 -7.77 4.81
CA ASN A 150 -11.13 -7.99 3.57
C ASN A 150 -11.65 -7.17 2.38
N ASN A 151 -12.76 -6.46 2.55
CA ASN A 151 -13.38 -5.68 1.47
C ASN A 151 -12.70 -4.33 1.23
N GLN A 152 -11.64 -3.99 1.97
CA GLN A 152 -10.89 -2.77 1.77
C GLN A 152 -9.99 -2.90 0.56
N GLU A 153 -9.87 -1.83 -0.22
CA GLU A 153 -8.89 -1.74 -1.29
C GLU A 153 -8.04 -0.48 -1.14
N VAL A 154 -6.73 -0.60 -1.23
CA VAL A 154 -5.78 0.52 -1.23
C VAL A 154 -4.87 0.38 -2.43
N ARG A 155 -4.83 1.39 -3.30
CA ARG A 155 -4.10 1.31 -4.57
C ARG A 155 -3.35 2.60 -4.86
N TYR A 156 -2.07 2.48 -5.20
CA TYR A 156 -1.30 3.52 -5.87
C TYR A 156 -1.59 3.44 -7.37
N ILE A 157 -1.87 4.56 -8.02
CA ILE A 157 -2.17 4.60 -9.45
C ILE A 157 -0.90 4.88 -10.24
N ASP A 158 -0.45 3.88 -11.00
CA ASP A 158 0.82 3.96 -11.73
C ASP A 158 0.72 4.77 -13.05
N ALA A 159 -0.46 4.90 -13.64
CA ALA A 159 -0.62 5.49 -14.97
C ALA A 159 -1.98 6.17 -15.17
N GLY A 160 -2.06 7.02 -16.21
CA GLY A 160 -3.27 7.74 -16.59
C GLY A 160 -3.45 9.08 -15.85
N PRO A 161 -4.67 9.65 -15.88
CA PRO A 161 -4.95 10.97 -15.31
C PRO A 161 -4.70 11.10 -13.80
N LEU A 162 -4.67 9.97 -13.08
CA LEU A 162 -4.44 9.89 -11.64
C LEU A 162 -3.05 9.33 -11.29
N ALA A 163 -2.12 9.25 -12.25
CA ALA A 163 -0.79 8.73 -12.01
C ALA A 163 -0.11 9.45 -10.83
N GLY A 164 0.23 8.70 -9.78
CA GLY A 164 0.78 9.23 -8.54
C GLY A 164 -0.21 9.30 -7.38
N ASP A 165 -1.52 9.21 -7.62
CA ASP A 165 -2.51 9.28 -6.56
C ASP A 165 -2.65 7.97 -5.78
N MET A 166 -3.09 8.08 -4.53
CA MET A 166 -3.56 6.98 -3.72
C MET A 166 -5.09 6.96 -3.71
N ILE A 167 -5.68 5.80 -3.99
CA ILE A 167 -7.11 5.56 -3.86
C ILE A 167 -7.34 4.55 -2.74
N VAL A 168 -8.26 4.87 -1.83
CA VAL A 168 -8.71 4.00 -0.74
C VAL A 168 -10.21 3.77 -0.89
N ALA A 169 -10.62 2.51 -0.94
CA ALA A 169 -12.00 2.06 -0.80
C ALA A 169 -12.20 1.42 0.57
N GLU A 170 -12.98 2.06 1.44
CA GLU A 170 -13.27 1.57 2.79
C GLU A 170 -14.73 1.11 2.91
N PRO A 171 -15.04 -0.07 3.49
CA PRO A 171 -16.41 -0.46 3.81
C PRO A 171 -17.18 0.60 4.59
N THR A 172 -18.42 0.86 4.18
CA THR A 172 -19.37 1.56 5.05
C THR A 172 -19.85 0.64 6.18
N ARG A 173 -20.17 1.20 7.36
CA ARG A 173 -20.63 0.42 8.53
C ARG A 173 -22.15 0.21 8.58
N THR A 174 -22.91 0.89 7.71
CA THR A 174 -24.38 0.89 7.77
C THR A 174 -24.98 0.64 6.40
N ALA A 175 -26.12 -0.05 6.40
CA ALA A 175 -26.90 -0.31 5.19
C ALA A 175 -27.34 1.00 4.50
N PRO A 176 -27.43 1.03 3.16
CA PRO A 176 -26.97 -0.02 2.24
C PRO A 176 -25.43 -0.11 2.23
N PHE A 177 -24.89 -1.32 2.38
CA PHE A 177 -23.44 -1.53 2.44
C PHE A 177 -22.79 -1.21 1.09
N ALA A 178 -21.91 -0.22 1.13
CA ALA A 178 -21.15 0.33 0.02
C ALA A 178 -19.73 0.65 0.50
N TYR A 179 -19.03 1.53 -0.23
CA TYR A 179 -17.68 1.97 0.10
C TYR A 179 -17.61 3.49 0.29
N TRP A 180 -16.69 3.96 1.14
CA TRP A 180 -16.14 5.30 1.08
C TRP A 180 -14.95 5.28 0.14
N ILE A 181 -15.02 6.06 -0.95
CA ILE A 181 -13.89 6.26 -1.86
C ILE A 181 -13.18 7.54 -1.44
N THR A 182 -11.89 7.42 -1.17
CA THR A 182 -11.00 8.54 -0.88
C THR A 182 -9.89 8.58 -1.92
N VAL A 183 -9.68 9.74 -2.54
CA VAL A 183 -8.57 9.98 -3.48
C VAL A 183 -7.64 11.01 -2.87
N SER A 184 -6.36 10.66 -2.80
CA SER A 184 -5.31 11.52 -2.25
C SER A 184 -4.20 11.74 -3.28
N THR A 185 -3.78 12.98 -3.44
CA THR A 185 -2.71 13.39 -4.37
C THR A 185 -1.39 13.59 -3.62
N PRO A 186 -0.25 13.42 -4.28
CA PRO A 186 1.05 13.76 -3.70
C PRO A 186 1.09 15.21 -3.19
N GLY A 187 1.71 15.41 -2.03
CA GLY A 187 2.17 16.72 -1.59
C GLY A 187 3.45 17.14 -2.35
N THR A 188 3.94 18.35 -2.09
CA THR A 188 5.24 18.78 -2.63
C THR A 188 6.40 18.25 -1.77
N GLY A 189 7.46 17.72 -2.39
CA GLY A 189 8.63 17.20 -1.66
C GLY A 189 8.27 16.13 -0.60
N ALA A 190 8.70 16.35 0.65
CA ALA A 190 8.42 15.46 1.78
C ALA A 190 7.11 15.79 2.52
N HIS A 191 6.23 16.59 1.92
CA HIS A 191 4.92 16.89 2.50
C HIS A 191 3.95 15.70 2.33
N PRO A 192 3.04 15.49 3.30
CA PRO A 192 2.04 14.42 3.22
C PRO A 192 1.15 14.52 1.98
N TYR A 193 0.61 13.38 1.57
CA TYR A 193 -0.47 13.30 0.60
C TYR A 193 -1.69 14.07 1.11
N ARG A 194 -2.36 14.77 0.19
CA ARG A 194 -3.55 15.57 0.44
C ARG A 194 -4.77 14.84 -0.09
N GLN A 195 -5.80 14.69 0.75
CA GLN A 195 -7.11 14.24 0.28
C GLN A 195 -7.70 15.29 -0.68
N LEU A 196 -8.06 14.86 -1.89
CA LEU A 196 -8.74 15.68 -2.89
C LEU A 196 -10.24 15.44 -2.94
N LEU A 197 -10.65 14.21 -2.71
CA LEU A 197 -12.03 13.78 -2.85
C LEU A 197 -12.32 12.70 -1.82
N ARG A 198 -13.50 12.78 -1.21
CA ARG A 198 -14.10 11.68 -0.45
C ARG A 198 -15.59 11.64 -0.70
N TYR A 199 -16.13 10.50 -1.11
CA TYR A 199 -17.56 10.32 -1.34
C TYR A 199 -18.01 8.89 -1.06
N ARG A 200 -19.32 8.70 -0.87
CA ARG A 200 -19.93 7.38 -0.74
C ARG A 200 -20.15 6.80 -2.13
N SER A 201 -19.50 5.67 -2.39
CA SER A 201 -19.58 4.87 -3.62
C SER A 201 -21.00 4.48 -3.97
N SER A 202 -21.27 4.38 -5.28
CA SER A 202 -22.48 3.74 -5.79
C SER A 202 -22.37 2.22 -5.89
N VAL A 203 -21.14 1.68 -5.95
CA VAL A 203 -20.83 0.25 -5.89
C VAL A 203 -21.22 -0.30 -4.51
N ARG A 204 -21.89 -1.45 -4.51
CA ARG A 204 -22.45 -2.10 -3.32
C ARG A 204 -21.95 -3.52 -3.18
N TYR A 205 -22.09 -4.03 -1.97
CA TYR A 205 -21.72 -5.41 -1.66
C TYR A 205 -22.64 -6.35 -2.43
N GLY A 206 -22.05 -7.25 -3.23
CA GLY A 206 -22.80 -8.23 -4.02
C GLY A 206 -23.66 -7.61 -5.12
N ASP A 207 -23.26 -6.45 -5.67
CA ASP A 207 -23.97 -5.83 -6.79
C ASP A 207 -23.76 -6.54 -8.15
N GLY A 208 -22.90 -7.56 -8.17
CA GLY A 208 -22.64 -8.39 -9.34
C GLY A 208 -21.63 -7.80 -10.32
N ASP A 209 -21.02 -6.65 -10.01
CA ASP A 209 -19.90 -6.14 -10.81
C ASP A 209 -18.66 -7.01 -10.58
N PRO A 210 -18.08 -7.63 -11.62
CA PRO A 210 -16.92 -8.50 -11.46
C PRO A 210 -15.61 -7.72 -11.28
N ARG A 211 -15.62 -6.40 -11.42
CA ARG A 211 -14.42 -5.57 -11.33
C ARG A 211 -14.06 -5.27 -9.87
N PRO A 212 -12.77 -5.05 -9.55
CA PRO A 212 -12.38 -4.47 -8.28
C PRO A 212 -13.09 -3.13 -8.03
N VAL A 213 -13.35 -2.80 -6.77
CA VAL A 213 -14.15 -1.63 -6.38
C VAL A 213 -13.55 -0.33 -6.95
N ILE A 214 -12.22 -0.18 -6.87
CA ILE A 214 -11.55 1.02 -7.40
C ILE A 214 -11.71 1.13 -8.92
N ASP A 215 -11.72 0.01 -9.65
CA ASP A 215 -11.89 -0.01 -11.10
C ASP A 215 -13.34 0.29 -11.50
N ALA A 216 -14.31 -0.24 -10.75
CA ALA A 216 -15.71 0.06 -10.93
C ALA A 216 -16.04 1.54 -10.67
N GLU A 217 -15.37 2.14 -9.69
CA GLU A 217 -15.54 3.55 -9.30
C GLU A 217 -14.75 4.53 -10.17
N MET A 218 -13.76 4.08 -10.97
CA MET A 218 -12.89 4.96 -11.76
C MET A 218 -13.65 6.01 -12.60
N PRO A 219 -14.75 5.67 -13.31
CA PRO A 219 -15.53 6.68 -14.05
C PRO A 219 -16.17 7.73 -13.13
N ALA A 220 -16.63 7.34 -11.94
CA ALA A 220 -17.18 8.26 -10.97
C ALA A 220 -16.09 9.15 -10.37
N ILE A 221 -14.94 8.58 -10.02
CA ILE A 221 -13.77 9.34 -9.55
C ILE A 221 -13.43 10.43 -10.56
N LEU A 222 -13.22 10.08 -11.83
CA LEU A 222 -12.83 11.04 -12.87
C LEU A 222 -13.84 12.18 -13.08
N ARG A 223 -15.14 11.94 -12.82
CA ARG A 223 -16.18 12.98 -12.89
C ARG A 223 -16.17 13.94 -11.70
N HIS A 224 -15.83 13.45 -10.51
CA HIS A 224 -15.87 14.24 -9.27
C HIS A 224 -14.56 14.95 -8.95
N LEU A 225 -13.48 14.63 -9.67
CA LEU A 225 -12.20 15.28 -9.45
C LEU A 225 -12.28 16.79 -9.71
N PRO A 226 -11.67 17.61 -8.84
CA PRO A 226 -11.43 19.00 -9.17
C PRO A 226 -10.53 19.08 -10.41
N LYS A 227 -10.75 20.10 -11.25
CA LYS A 227 -9.84 20.40 -12.37
C LYS A 227 -8.43 20.64 -11.81
N ARG A 228 -7.44 19.95 -12.36
CA ARG A 228 -6.02 20.07 -12.00
C ARG A 228 -5.26 20.82 -13.08
#